data_AF-A0A258KVI0-F1
#
_entry.id   AF-A0A258KVI0-F1
#
_cell.length_a   1.000
_cell.length_b   1.000
_cell.length_c   1.000
_cell.angle_alpha   90.00
_cell.angle_beta   90.00
_cell.angle_gamma   90.00
#
_symmetry.space_group_name_H-M   'P 1'
#
loop_
_entity.id
_entity.type
_entity.pdbx_description
1 polymer ?
#
loop_
_entity_poly.entity_id
_entity_poly.type
_entity_poly.pdbx_seq_one_letter_code
_entity_poly.pdbx_strand_id
1 'polypeptide(L)'
;MKNSHSPIQFDLFAPILTDFQLRDQREIMERPFFSLAKTPRYTPIEYLGADGISYVKVEPGRAGMPTIWDADIMIWAASQLTRLKNQKVNDIPRTLRFVPHELLISIHRDTGGVQYERLRKALTRLKTATVTTNVRNLKTTKKHQFSWIESWKDEVNNQTALSNGMEITVSDWFHEGVLMDGAVLTINPLYFTLKGGRERWLYKVCRKHAGGAGPKGFSMNFSTLFDKSGAEGQFRRFKFEILKIVQENNLPDLILSVENRDGPDPLLKFKIREKTKSSLIKTMPSQSIDPATLGLISSKYPSLDPTRLQPAFDAWLQTQKTPQNYSSAFFDYRRAYHENINP
;
A
#
# COMPACT_ATOMS: atom_id res chain seq x y z
N MET A 1 41.47 -2.83 18.35
CA MET A 1 40.29 -3.36 17.63
C MET A 1 39.10 -3.41 18.57
N LYS A 2 38.17 -2.45 18.45
CA LYS A 2 36.82 -2.51 19.04
C LYS A 2 35.89 -1.88 18.00
N ASN A 3 35.24 -2.72 17.19
CA ASN A 3 34.22 -2.27 16.25
C ASN A 3 32.93 -2.04 17.03
N SER A 4 32.65 -0.78 17.37
CA SER A 4 31.33 -0.36 17.86
C SER A 4 30.37 -0.30 16.67
N HIS A 5 29.53 -1.32 16.51
CA HIS A 5 28.32 -1.20 15.70
C HIS A 5 27.36 -0.27 16.44
N SER A 6 27.40 1.01 16.09
CA SER A 6 26.34 1.95 16.45
C SER A 6 25.04 1.47 15.79
N PRO A 7 23.97 1.18 16.55
CA PRO A 7 22.69 0.83 15.96
C PRO A 7 22.18 2.02 15.16
N ILE A 8 21.73 1.76 13.93
CA ILE A 8 21.05 2.75 13.09
C ILE A 8 19.76 3.13 13.82
N GLN A 9 19.82 4.20 14.62
CA GLN A 9 18.69 4.87 15.19
C GLN A 9 17.97 5.57 14.03
N PHE A 10 16.73 5.19 13.75
CA PHE A 10 15.90 5.93 12.81
C PHE A 10 15.70 7.33 13.39
N ASP A 11 16.20 8.33 12.67
CA ASP A 11 16.15 9.73 13.04
C ASP A 11 14.69 10.12 13.31
N LEU A 12 14.46 10.79 14.45
CA LEU A 12 13.13 11.07 15.04
C LEU A 12 12.30 12.09 14.24
N PHE A 13 12.79 12.47 13.05
CA PHE A 13 12.13 13.35 12.11
C PHE A 13 11.66 12.54 10.92
N ALA A 14 10.45 11.99 11.05
CA ALA A 14 9.71 11.40 9.95
C ALA A 14 9.71 12.39 8.76
N PRO A 15 10.16 11.99 7.56
CA PRO A 15 9.88 12.77 6.37
C PRO A 15 8.35 12.89 6.29
N ILE A 16 7.87 14.11 6.15
CA ILE A 16 6.48 14.46 5.82
C ILE A 16 5.92 13.40 4.87
N LEU A 17 4.75 12.86 5.23
CA LEU A 17 3.94 11.79 4.62
C LEU A 17 3.78 11.80 3.08
N THR A 18 4.41 12.71 2.35
CA THR A 18 4.22 12.93 0.92
C THR A 18 4.93 11.95 -0.01
N ASP A 19 5.95 11.21 0.44
CA ASP A 19 6.73 10.30 -0.46
C ASP A 19 6.71 8.80 -0.10
N PHE A 20 5.94 8.40 0.92
CA PHE A 20 5.82 6.98 1.26
C PHE A 20 4.84 6.25 0.33
N GLN A 21 5.33 5.83 -0.83
CA GLN A 21 4.55 5.01 -1.76
C GLN A 21 4.46 3.56 -1.28
N LEU A 22 3.24 3.09 -1.05
CA LEU A 22 2.96 1.70 -0.68
C LEU A 22 3.19 0.78 -1.88
N ARG A 23 3.95 -0.29 -1.66
CA ARG A 23 4.44 -1.21 -2.68
C ARG A 23 4.24 -2.65 -2.26
N ASP A 24 3.75 -3.46 -3.18
CA ASP A 24 3.54 -4.90 -3.00
C ASP A 24 4.48 -5.70 -3.90
N GLN A 25 4.86 -6.90 -3.46
CA GLN A 25 5.73 -7.78 -4.22
C GLN A 25 4.92 -8.51 -5.30
N ARG A 26 5.34 -8.40 -6.57
CA ARG A 26 4.60 -8.90 -7.74
C ARG A 26 4.32 -10.39 -7.73
N GLU A 27 5.24 -11.17 -7.19
CA GLU A 27 5.13 -12.64 -7.14
C GLU A 27 3.93 -13.10 -6.32
N ILE A 28 3.64 -12.37 -5.24
CA ILE A 28 2.57 -12.72 -4.28
C ILE A 28 1.20 -12.18 -4.70
N MET A 29 1.13 -11.37 -5.76
CA MET A 29 -0.12 -10.71 -6.19
C MET A 29 -1.08 -11.62 -6.95
N GLU A 30 -0.63 -12.73 -7.53
CA GLU A 30 -1.49 -13.60 -8.36
C GLU A 30 -1.70 -15.02 -7.85
N ARG A 31 -0.94 -15.43 -6.82
CA ARG A 31 -0.94 -16.81 -6.33
C ARG A 31 -1.50 -16.84 -4.90
N PRO A 32 -2.08 -17.97 -4.45
CA PRO A 32 -2.80 -18.03 -3.20
C PRO A 32 -1.86 -18.23 -2.01
N PHE A 33 -1.14 -17.17 -1.66
CA PHE A 33 -0.23 -17.13 -0.51
C PHE A 33 -0.93 -16.83 0.82
N PHE A 34 -2.16 -16.30 0.77
CA PHE A 34 -2.93 -15.84 1.91
C PHE A 34 -4.37 -16.32 1.80
N SER A 35 -4.99 -16.64 2.94
CA SER A 35 -6.43 -16.94 3.01
C SER A 35 -7.27 -15.70 2.68
N LEU A 36 -8.35 -15.89 1.92
CA LEU A 36 -9.31 -14.82 1.59
C LEU A 36 -10.42 -14.67 2.65
N ALA A 37 -10.48 -15.57 3.63
CA ALA A 37 -11.46 -15.51 4.71
C ALA A 37 -10.98 -14.59 5.85
N LYS A 38 -11.91 -13.89 6.51
CA LYS A 38 -11.62 -13.07 7.70
C LYS A 38 -11.29 -13.94 8.91
N THR A 39 -11.84 -15.14 8.96
CA THR A 39 -11.59 -16.13 10.00
C THR A 39 -10.30 -16.90 9.69
N PRO A 40 -9.50 -17.27 10.69
CA PRO A 40 -8.32 -18.09 10.49
C PRO A 40 -8.67 -19.40 9.80
N ARG A 41 -7.97 -19.70 8.71
CA ARG A 41 -8.09 -20.96 7.97
C ARG A 41 -7.05 -21.95 8.49
N TYR A 42 -7.47 -23.19 8.73
CA TYR A 42 -6.61 -24.29 9.20
C TYR A 42 -6.47 -25.43 8.18
N THR A 43 -7.16 -25.33 7.06
CA THR A 43 -6.97 -26.19 5.89
C THR A 43 -5.82 -25.64 5.04
N PRO A 44 -4.83 -26.45 4.63
CA PRO A 44 -3.78 -25.99 3.72
C PRO A 44 -4.33 -25.45 2.40
N ILE A 45 -3.54 -24.58 1.77
CA ILE A 45 -3.72 -24.20 0.37
C ILE A 45 -2.70 -25.01 -0.43
N GLU A 46 -3.15 -25.67 -1.49
CA GLU A 46 -2.28 -26.26 -2.50
C GLU A 46 -2.70 -25.74 -3.86
N TYR A 47 -1.74 -25.21 -4.60
CA TYR A 47 -1.94 -24.59 -5.90
C TYR A 47 -0.88 -25.07 -6.87
N LEU A 48 -1.35 -25.56 -8.01
CA LEU A 48 -0.55 -25.81 -9.20
C LEU A 48 -0.92 -24.78 -10.26
N GLY A 49 0.09 -24.15 -10.85
CA GLY A 49 -0.07 -23.17 -11.90
C GLY A 49 -0.67 -23.79 -13.16
N ALA A 50 -1.27 -22.95 -14.00
CA ALA A 50 -1.77 -23.37 -15.30
C ALA A 50 -0.64 -23.88 -16.23
N ASP A 51 0.62 -23.54 -15.92
CA ASP A 51 1.82 -24.07 -16.58
C ASP A 51 2.15 -25.52 -16.17
N GLY A 52 1.48 -26.06 -15.15
CA GLY A 52 1.77 -27.39 -14.58
C GLY A 52 3.09 -27.47 -13.81
N ILE A 53 3.81 -26.36 -13.65
CA ILE A 53 5.17 -26.32 -13.08
C ILE A 53 5.22 -25.45 -11.83
N SER A 54 4.58 -24.27 -11.86
CA SER A 54 4.53 -23.36 -10.72
C SER A 54 3.73 -23.98 -9.58
N TYR A 55 4.29 -24.03 -8.38
CA TYR A 55 3.64 -24.62 -7.21
C TYR A 55 3.70 -23.69 -6.01
N VAL A 56 2.58 -23.62 -5.28
CA VAL A 56 2.49 -22.94 -3.99
C VAL A 56 1.71 -23.85 -3.05
N LYS A 57 2.31 -24.14 -1.89
CA LYS A 57 1.63 -24.74 -0.76
C LYS A 57 1.78 -23.85 0.46
N VAL A 58 0.67 -23.60 1.16
CA VAL A 58 0.65 -22.84 2.40
C VAL A 58 0.05 -23.72 3.48
N GLU A 59 0.86 -24.02 4.49
CA GLU A 59 0.49 -24.81 5.65
C GLU A 59 0.23 -23.88 6.84
N PRO A 60 -0.95 -23.95 7.46
CA PRO A 60 -1.28 -23.09 8.60
C PRO A 60 -0.47 -23.49 9.83
N GLY A 61 -0.01 -22.49 10.58
CA GLY A 61 0.53 -22.71 11.92
C GLY A 61 -0.58 -22.88 12.96
N ARG A 62 -0.19 -23.02 14.24
CA ARG A 62 -1.14 -23.12 15.37
C ARG A 62 -2.08 -21.91 15.48
N ALA A 63 -1.64 -20.73 15.04
CA ALA A 63 -2.44 -19.51 15.02
C ALA A 63 -3.34 -19.37 13.77
N GLY A 64 -3.31 -20.37 12.88
CA GLY A 64 -3.99 -20.36 11.58
C GLY A 64 -3.17 -19.72 10.46
N MET A 65 -3.68 -19.83 9.24
CA MET A 65 -3.06 -19.29 8.04
C MET A 65 -3.16 -17.74 8.01
N PRO A 66 -2.09 -17.04 7.59
CA PRO A 66 -2.15 -15.63 7.26
C PRO A 66 -3.29 -15.31 6.29
N THR A 67 -4.06 -14.29 6.62
CA THR A 67 -5.15 -13.80 5.79
C THR A 67 -4.66 -12.70 4.86
N ILE A 68 -5.45 -12.35 3.86
CA ILE A 68 -5.11 -11.26 2.94
C ILE A 68 -5.02 -9.89 3.62
N TRP A 69 -5.62 -9.72 4.81
CA TRP A 69 -5.38 -8.55 5.65
C TRP A 69 -3.99 -8.61 6.28
N ASP A 70 -3.49 -9.77 6.70
CA ASP A 70 -2.13 -9.87 7.25
C ASP A 70 -1.07 -9.50 6.20
N ALA A 71 -1.37 -9.71 4.91
CA ALA A 71 -0.53 -9.27 3.79
C ALA A 71 -0.30 -7.74 3.75
N ASP A 72 -1.17 -6.93 4.36
CA ASP A 72 -0.98 -5.48 4.45
C ASP A 72 0.33 -5.13 5.18
N ILE A 73 0.72 -5.93 6.18
CA ILE A 73 1.99 -5.77 6.90
C ILE A 73 3.17 -6.03 5.97
N MET A 74 3.03 -7.02 5.08
CA MET A 74 4.07 -7.31 4.07
C MET A 74 4.16 -6.19 3.02
N ILE A 75 3.04 -5.57 2.63
CA ILE A 75 3.04 -4.38 1.76
C ILE A 75 3.81 -3.24 2.44
N TRP A 76 3.54 -2.97 3.72
CA TRP A 76 4.30 -1.96 4.47
C TRP A 76 5.80 -2.31 4.54
N ALA A 77 6.15 -3.56 4.84
CA ALA A 77 7.53 -4.01 4.92
C ALA A 77 8.27 -3.87 3.58
N ALA A 78 7.65 -4.29 2.47
CA ALA A 78 8.21 -4.12 1.12
C ALA A 78 8.44 -2.64 0.79
N SER A 79 7.54 -1.77 1.23
CA SER A 79 7.63 -0.32 1.03
C SER A 79 8.83 0.27 1.79
N GLN A 80 9.06 -0.15 3.04
CA GLN A 80 10.22 0.28 3.83
C GLN A 80 11.53 -0.22 3.21
N LEU A 81 11.62 -1.49 2.82
CA LEU A 81 12.80 -2.04 2.16
C LEU A 81 13.11 -1.33 0.84
N THR A 82 12.07 -1.06 0.04
CA THR A 82 12.23 -0.31 -1.22
C THR A 82 12.67 1.13 -0.96
N ARG A 83 12.16 1.78 0.09
CA ARG A 83 12.60 3.13 0.49
C ARG A 83 14.11 3.14 0.81
N LEU A 84 14.58 2.18 1.60
CA LEU A 84 16.01 2.04 1.92
C LEU A 84 16.85 1.76 0.66
N LYS A 85 16.36 0.92 -0.26
CA LYS A 85 16.99 0.68 -1.56
C LYS A 85 17.10 1.97 -2.38
N ASN A 86 16.02 2.75 -2.47
CA ASN A 86 16.00 4.01 -3.22
C ASN A 86 16.91 5.08 -2.60
N GLN A 87 17.10 5.04 -1.28
CA GLN A 87 18.05 5.87 -0.54
C GLN A 87 19.51 5.40 -0.69
N LYS A 88 19.76 4.34 -1.46
CA LYS A 88 21.09 3.75 -1.70
C LYS A 88 21.82 3.35 -0.41
N VAL A 89 21.07 2.83 0.57
CA VAL A 89 21.66 2.19 1.75
C VAL A 89 22.36 0.91 1.30
N ASN A 90 23.66 0.76 1.64
CA ASN A 90 24.49 -0.37 1.19
C ASN A 90 23.96 -1.71 1.71
N ASP A 91 23.73 -1.82 3.02
CA ASP A 91 23.27 -3.05 3.67
C ASP A 91 21.82 -2.87 4.14
N ILE A 92 20.85 -3.24 3.30
CA ILE A 92 19.44 -3.12 3.62
C ILE A 92 19.07 -4.20 4.64
N PRO A 93 18.69 -3.84 5.89
CA PRO A 93 18.42 -4.82 6.94
C PRO A 93 17.16 -5.64 6.64
N ARG A 94 17.18 -6.91 7.04
CA ARG A 94 15.98 -7.77 7.08
C ARG A 94 15.09 -7.48 8.28
N THR A 95 15.68 -6.90 9.32
CA THR A 95 15.01 -6.54 10.56
C THR A 95 14.53 -5.09 10.49
N LEU A 96 13.21 -4.90 10.57
CA LEU A 96 12.55 -3.59 10.57
C LEU A 96 12.07 -3.26 11.97
N ARG A 97 12.52 -2.14 12.51
CA ARG A 97 12.02 -1.54 13.76
C ARG A 97 10.99 -0.47 13.43
N PHE A 98 9.88 -0.43 14.16
CA PHE A 98 8.80 0.52 13.90
C PHE A 98 7.92 0.77 15.12
N VAL A 99 7.23 1.91 15.11
CA VAL A 99 6.16 2.22 16.06
C VAL A 99 4.85 1.61 15.53
N PRO A 100 4.15 0.77 16.30
CA PRO A 100 2.93 0.09 15.82
C PRO A 100 1.83 1.05 15.36
N HIS A 101 1.71 2.20 16.02
CA HIS A 101 0.77 3.26 15.66
C HIS A 101 0.97 3.73 14.20
N GLU A 102 2.21 4.01 13.82
CA GLU A 102 2.56 4.48 12.48
C GLU A 102 2.34 3.42 11.41
N LEU A 103 2.68 2.16 11.73
CA LEU A 103 2.39 1.04 10.84
C LEU A 103 0.89 0.95 10.58
N LEU A 104 0.06 0.97 11.62
CA LEU A 104 -1.41 0.87 11.48
C LEU A 104 -1.98 2.00 10.65
N ILE A 105 -1.56 3.26 10.88
CA ILE A 105 -1.97 4.42 10.08
C ILE A 105 -1.58 4.24 8.61
N SER A 106 -0.34 3.81 8.34
CA SER A 106 0.16 3.68 6.96
C SER A 106 -0.67 2.69 6.12
N ILE A 107 -1.18 1.63 6.75
CA ILE A 107 -2.05 0.64 6.12
C ILE A 107 -3.54 0.91 6.36
N HIS A 108 -3.89 2.15 6.75
CA HIS A 108 -5.24 2.68 6.96
C HIS A 108 -6.09 1.81 7.90
N ARG A 109 -5.49 1.39 9.02
CA ARG A 109 -6.19 0.74 10.12
C ARG A 109 -6.36 1.69 11.29
N ASP A 110 -7.42 1.47 12.06
CA ASP A 110 -7.62 2.16 13.33
C ASP A 110 -6.49 1.81 14.31
N THR A 111 -6.28 2.67 15.31
CA THR A 111 -5.13 2.63 16.23
C THR A 111 -5.51 2.31 17.68
N GLY A 112 -6.64 1.65 17.92
CA GLY A 112 -7.08 1.25 19.27
C GLY A 112 -6.40 -0.01 19.82
N GLY A 113 -6.60 -0.30 21.11
CA GLY A 113 -5.98 -1.46 21.78
C GLY A 113 -6.32 -2.80 21.13
N VAL A 114 -7.56 -2.98 20.65
CA VAL A 114 -7.99 -4.18 19.90
C VAL A 114 -7.18 -4.36 18.61
N GLN A 115 -6.81 -3.26 17.96
CA GLN A 115 -6.03 -3.28 16.71
C GLN A 115 -4.58 -3.69 16.98
N TYR A 116 -4.01 -3.33 18.13
CA TYR A 116 -2.69 -3.79 18.56
C TYR A 116 -2.70 -5.29 18.85
N GLU A 117 -3.75 -5.82 19.49
CA GLU A 117 -3.90 -7.27 19.64
C GLU A 117 -4.04 -7.98 18.30
N ARG A 118 -4.83 -7.41 17.37
CA ARG A 118 -4.98 -7.95 16.02
C ARG A 118 -3.65 -7.95 15.26
N LEU A 119 -2.83 -6.92 15.44
CA LEU A 119 -1.47 -6.85 14.88
C LEU A 119 -0.60 -8.00 15.43
N ARG A 120 -0.56 -8.20 16.75
CA ARG A 120 0.18 -9.34 17.36
C ARG A 120 -0.29 -10.69 16.84
N LYS A 121 -1.61 -10.88 16.71
CA LYS A 121 -2.20 -12.10 16.12
C LYS A 121 -1.80 -12.27 14.65
N ALA A 122 -1.78 -11.19 13.87
CA ALA A 122 -1.31 -11.19 12.47
C ALA A 122 0.17 -11.58 12.35
N LEU A 123 1.04 -10.96 13.15
CA LEU A 123 2.47 -11.29 13.21
C LEU A 123 2.68 -12.76 13.60
N THR A 124 1.88 -13.27 14.54
CA THR A 124 1.96 -14.68 14.95
C THR A 124 1.58 -15.63 13.80
N ARG A 125 0.53 -15.32 13.02
CA ARG A 125 0.19 -16.10 11.82
C ARG A 125 1.28 -16.03 10.76
N LEU A 126 1.82 -14.85 10.48
CA LEU A 126 2.91 -14.64 9.51
C LEU A 126 4.18 -15.41 9.89
N LYS A 127 4.45 -15.56 11.19
CA LYS A 127 5.59 -16.33 11.70
C LYS A 127 5.36 -17.84 11.63
N THR A 128 4.17 -18.30 12.00
CA THR A 128 3.92 -19.72 12.28
C THR A 128 3.44 -20.53 11.07
N ALA A 129 2.89 -19.89 10.04
CA ALA A 129 2.53 -20.58 8.81
C ALA A 129 3.73 -20.75 7.89
N THR A 130 3.78 -21.90 7.22
CA THR A 130 4.87 -22.29 6.34
C THR A 130 4.42 -22.23 4.89
N VAL A 131 5.22 -21.59 4.04
CA VAL A 131 5.02 -21.51 2.60
C VAL A 131 6.07 -22.37 1.92
N THR A 132 5.66 -23.26 1.02
CA THR A 132 6.55 -24.02 0.13
C THR A 132 6.27 -23.66 -1.31
N THR A 133 7.27 -23.20 -2.06
CA THR A 133 7.07 -22.75 -3.44
C THR A 133 8.32 -22.90 -4.30
N ASN A 134 8.14 -22.99 -5.62
CA ASN A 134 9.22 -22.94 -6.63
C ASN A 134 9.10 -21.73 -7.57
N VAL A 135 8.27 -20.73 -7.24
CA VAL A 135 7.89 -19.63 -8.16
C VAL A 135 9.06 -18.84 -8.74
N ARG A 136 10.19 -18.74 -8.02
CA ARG A 136 11.41 -18.09 -8.52
C ARG A 136 12.32 -18.99 -9.34
N ASN A 137 12.19 -20.30 -9.21
CA ASN A 137 13.14 -21.29 -9.71
C ASN A 137 12.44 -22.36 -10.56
N LEU A 138 11.62 -21.93 -11.51
CA LEU A 138 10.79 -22.81 -12.36
C LEU A 138 11.59 -23.81 -13.20
N LYS A 139 12.87 -23.54 -13.48
CA LYS A 139 13.77 -24.41 -14.26
C LYS A 139 14.45 -25.50 -13.42
N THR A 140 14.28 -25.49 -12.10
CA THR A 140 14.95 -26.42 -11.19
C THR A 140 13.94 -27.11 -10.29
N THR A 141 14.30 -28.25 -9.72
CA THR A 141 13.50 -28.95 -8.71
C THR A 141 13.58 -28.31 -7.31
N LYS A 142 14.34 -27.21 -7.16
CA LYS A 142 14.54 -26.54 -5.87
C LYS A 142 13.25 -25.88 -5.41
N LYS A 143 12.66 -26.43 -4.35
CA LYS A 143 11.58 -25.80 -3.58
C LYS A 143 12.20 -24.96 -2.48
N HIS A 144 11.61 -23.79 -2.25
CA HIS A 144 11.92 -22.91 -1.12
C HIS A 144 10.82 -23.08 -0.09
N GLN A 145 11.20 -23.28 1.17
CA GLN A 145 10.28 -23.37 2.30
C GLN A 145 10.62 -22.26 3.30
N PHE A 146 9.64 -21.43 3.66
CA PHE A 146 9.85 -20.28 4.54
C PHE A 146 8.56 -19.89 5.30
N SER A 147 8.72 -19.14 6.39
CA SER A 147 7.64 -18.35 6.99
C SER A 147 7.75 -16.90 6.53
N TRP A 148 6.67 -16.12 6.47
CA TRP A 148 6.74 -14.72 6.01
C TRP A 148 7.68 -13.85 6.85
N ILE A 149 7.68 -14.10 8.16
CA ILE A 149 8.63 -13.52 9.11
C ILE A 149 9.28 -14.63 9.93
N GLU A 150 10.56 -14.47 10.25
CA GLU A 150 11.29 -15.41 11.11
C GLU A 150 11.02 -15.12 12.59
N SER A 151 10.98 -13.84 12.94
CA SER A 151 10.78 -13.40 14.31
C SER A 151 10.09 -12.04 14.37
N TRP A 152 9.48 -11.77 15.51
CA TRP A 152 9.02 -10.44 15.88
C TRP A 152 9.18 -10.23 17.39
N LYS A 153 9.36 -8.98 17.80
CA LYS A 153 9.42 -8.55 19.20
C LYS A 153 8.49 -7.37 19.40
N ASP A 154 8.00 -7.23 20.62
CA ASP A 154 7.17 -6.11 21.05
C ASP A 154 7.63 -5.67 22.43
N GLU A 155 8.17 -4.46 22.48
CA GLU A 155 8.67 -3.84 23.71
C GLU A 155 7.48 -3.19 24.42
N VAL A 156 6.84 -3.95 25.31
CA VAL A 156 5.68 -3.48 26.07
C VAL A 156 6.14 -2.85 27.38
N ASN A 157 5.63 -1.66 27.67
CA ASN A 157 5.82 -1.03 28.97
C ASN A 157 5.00 -1.79 30.02
N ASN A 158 5.67 -2.35 31.03
CA ASN A 158 5.05 -3.15 32.08
C ASN A 158 4.02 -2.38 32.94
N GLN A 159 4.09 -1.05 33.00
CA GLN A 159 3.18 -0.23 33.79
C GLN A 159 1.93 0.20 33.01
N THR A 160 2.10 0.59 31.74
CA THR A 160 1.00 1.10 30.91
C THR A 160 0.41 0.07 29.95
N ALA A 161 1.05 -1.09 29.80
CA ALA A 161 0.76 -2.12 28.80
C ALA A 161 0.80 -1.61 27.34
N LEU A 162 1.36 -0.41 27.11
CA LEU A 162 1.53 0.17 25.78
C LEU A 162 2.82 -0.35 25.13
N SER A 163 2.80 -0.50 23.81
CA SER A 163 4.00 -0.85 23.04
C SER A 163 4.85 0.39 22.80
N ASN A 164 6.11 0.35 23.23
CA ASN A 164 7.13 1.36 22.96
C ASN A 164 7.76 1.20 21.58
N GLY A 165 7.59 0.03 20.95
CA GLY A 165 8.15 -0.29 19.65
C GLY A 165 8.02 -1.78 19.34
N MET A 166 8.01 -2.09 18.05
CA MET A 166 8.04 -3.46 17.55
C MET A 166 9.21 -3.66 16.57
N GLU A 167 9.65 -4.90 16.49
CA GLU A 167 10.67 -5.37 15.57
C GLU A 167 10.11 -6.56 14.79
N ILE A 168 10.28 -6.60 13.47
CA ILE A 168 10.02 -7.81 12.66
C ILE A 168 11.26 -8.14 11.84
N THR A 169 11.59 -9.43 11.75
CA THR A 169 12.61 -9.93 10.83
C THR A 169 11.91 -10.71 9.72
N VAL A 170 11.88 -10.15 8.51
CA VAL A 170 11.26 -10.80 7.34
C VAL A 170 12.13 -11.96 6.85
N SER A 171 11.54 -12.94 6.16
CA SER A 171 12.33 -14.03 5.57
C SER A 171 13.32 -13.54 4.52
N ASP A 172 14.35 -14.35 4.29
CA ASP A 172 15.31 -14.21 3.20
C ASP A 172 14.57 -14.18 1.86
N TRP A 173 13.65 -15.13 1.66
CA TRP A 173 12.84 -15.22 0.46
C TRP A 173 12.05 -13.91 0.23
N PHE A 174 11.40 -13.35 1.25
CA PHE A 174 10.67 -12.10 1.06
C PHE A 174 11.61 -10.92 0.77
N HIS A 175 12.68 -10.79 1.56
CA HIS A 175 13.67 -9.70 1.43
C HIS A 175 14.33 -9.70 0.05
N GLU A 176 14.89 -10.82 -0.39
CA GLU A 176 15.47 -10.97 -1.73
C GLU A 176 14.46 -10.62 -2.82
N GLY A 177 13.23 -11.11 -2.66
CA GLY A 177 12.15 -10.87 -3.62
C GLY A 177 11.78 -9.40 -3.78
N VAL A 178 11.83 -8.61 -2.70
CA VAL A 178 11.57 -7.18 -2.74
C VAL A 178 12.74 -6.42 -3.35
N LEU A 179 13.97 -6.84 -3.10
CA LEU A 179 15.18 -6.17 -3.57
C LEU A 179 15.51 -6.45 -5.04
N MET A 180 14.93 -7.49 -5.65
CA MET A 180 15.03 -7.75 -7.09
C MET A 180 14.48 -6.58 -7.93
N ASP A 181 15.11 -6.32 -9.07
CA ASP A 181 14.69 -5.23 -9.96
C ASP A 181 13.33 -5.51 -10.60
N GLY A 182 12.47 -4.50 -10.59
CA GLY A 182 11.10 -4.60 -11.11
C GLY A 182 10.18 -5.55 -10.34
N ALA A 183 10.58 -6.02 -9.16
CA ALA A 183 9.85 -7.03 -8.39
C ALA A 183 8.70 -6.48 -7.54
N VAL A 184 8.60 -5.15 -7.38
CA VAL A 184 7.53 -4.48 -6.64
C VAL A 184 6.65 -3.61 -7.52
N LEU A 185 5.37 -3.47 -7.18
CA LEU A 185 4.42 -2.56 -7.82
C LEU A 185 3.80 -1.62 -6.79
N THR A 186 3.64 -0.35 -7.18
CA THR A 186 2.93 0.64 -6.37
C THR A 186 1.44 0.29 -6.28
N ILE A 187 0.93 0.33 -5.06
CA ILE A 187 -0.46 0.09 -4.69
C ILE A 187 -1.16 1.43 -4.45
N ASN A 188 -2.41 1.54 -4.88
CA ASN A 188 -3.24 2.69 -4.57
C ASN A 188 -3.63 2.65 -3.08
N PRO A 189 -3.47 3.73 -2.30
CA PRO A 189 -3.87 3.77 -0.89
C PRO A 189 -5.33 3.37 -0.62
N LEU A 190 -6.26 3.60 -1.56
CA LEU A 190 -7.65 3.15 -1.45
C LEU A 190 -7.80 1.61 -1.44
N TYR A 191 -6.75 0.85 -1.75
CA TYR A 191 -6.74 -0.60 -1.56
C TYR A 191 -7.09 -0.99 -0.12
N PHE A 192 -6.59 -0.24 0.87
CA PHE A 192 -6.78 -0.59 2.27
C PHE A 192 -8.23 -0.36 2.75
N THR A 193 -9.03 0.41 2.01
CA THR A 193 -10.46 0.60 2.31
C THR A 193 -11.33 -0.57 1.84
N LEU A 194 -10.81 -1.48 1.02
CA LEU A 194 -11.52 -2.66 0.56
C LEU A 194 -11.83 -3.59 1.76
N LYS A 195 -13.10 -4.00 1.88
CA LYS A 195 -13.59 -4.76 3.05
C LYS A 195 -13.68 -6.26 2.78
N GLY A 196 -13.74 -6.69 1.52
CA GLY A 196 -13.83 -8.08 1.09
C GLY A 196 -12.45 -8.69 0.79
N GLY A 197 -12.27 -9.96 1.16
CA GLY A 197 -11.02 -10.67 0.86
C GLY A 197 -10.84 -10.94 -0.64
N ARG A 198 -11.94 -11.31 -1.34
CA ARG A 198 -11.94 -11.47 -2.80
C ARG A 198 -11.71 -10.17 -3.55
N GLU A 199 -12.23 -9.04 -3.05
CA GLU A 199 -11.96 -7.70 -3.62
C GLU A 199 -10.48 -7.34 -3.57
N ARG A 200 -9.86 -7.50 -2.38
CA ARG A 200 -8.44 -7.24 -2.17
C ARG A 200 -7.57 -8.12 -3.06
N TRP A 201 -7.90 -9.41 -3.12
CA TRP A 201 -7.18 -10.35 -3.98
C TRP A 201 -7.33 -10.00 -5.45
N LEU A 202 -8.56 -9.72 -5.90
CA LEU A 202 -8.82 -9.38 -7.30
C LEU A 202 -8.10 -8.10 -7.70
N TYR A 203 -8.07 -7.09 -6.82
CA TYR A 203 -7.28 -5.88 -7.03
C TYR A 203 -5.80 -6.22 -7.28
N LYS A 204 -5.19 -7.08 -6.46
CA LYS A 204 -3.78 -7.49 -6.60
C LYS A 204 -3.54 -8.21 -7.92
N VAL A 205 -4.37 -9.18 -8.27
CA VAL A 205 -4.27 -9.91 -9.55
C VAL A 205 -4.37 -8.94 -10.72
N CYS A 206 -5.41 -8.09 -10.72
CA CYS A 206 -5.62 -7.12 -11.80
C CYS A 206 -4.45 -6.14 -11.89
N ARG A 207 -3.97 -5.59 -10.77
CA ARG A 207 -2.85 -4.65 -10.75
C ARG A 207 -1.56 -5.24 -11.30
N LYS A 208 -1.30 -6.54 -11.03
CA LYS A 208 -0.15 -7.25 -11.59
C LYS A 208 -0.20 -7.32 -13.12
N HIS A 209 -1.36 -7.62 -13.70
CA HIS A 209 -1.52 -7.86 -15.13
C HIS A 209 -1.81 -6.58 -15.93
N ALA A 210 -2.47 -5.58 -15.33
CA ALA A 210 -2.96 -4.41 -16.05
C ALA A 210 -1.84 -3.45 -16.49
N GLY A 211 -0.70 -3.41 -15.79
CA GLY A 211 0.41 -2.50 -16.12
C GLY A 211 1.11 -2.78 -17.45
N GLY A 212 1.11 -4.03 -17.93
CA GLY A 212 1.77 -4.44 -19.17
C GLY A 212 0.84 -4.62 -20.38
N ALA A 213 -0.48 -4.63 -20.17
CA ALA A 213 -1.45 -5.00 -21.20
C ALA A 213 -1.92 -3.82 -22.09
N GLY A 214 -1.45 -2.61 -21.80
CA GLY A 214 -1.79 -1.41 -22.56
C GLY A 214 -3.29 -1.04 -22.49
N PRO A 215 -3.79 -0.18 -23.42
CA PRO A 215 -5.15 0.33 -23.40
C PRO A 215 -6.24 -0.74 -23.53
N LYS A 216 -5.90 -1.88 -24.14
CA LYS A 216 -6.81 -3.01 -24.36
C LYS A 216 -7.13 -3.78 -23.07
N GLY A 217 -6.33 -3.59 -22.02
CA GLY A 217 -6.49 -4.33 -20.76
C GLY A 217 -6.14 -5.81 -20.89
N PHE A 218 -6.45 -6.57 -19.84
CA PHE A 218 -6.19 -8.00 -19.75
C PHE A 218 -7.51 -8.75 -19.54
N SER A 219 -7.56 -10.00 -19.98
CA SER A 219 -8.74 -10.87 -19.85
C SER A 219 -8.37 -12.19 -19.19
N MET A 220 -9.21 -12.70 -18.29
CA MET A 220 -8.98 -13.99 -17.62
C MET A 220 -10.29 -14.70 -17.33
N ASN A 221 -10.31 -16.03 -17.55
CA ASN A 221 -11.46 -16.86 -17.23
C ASN A 221 -11.72 -16.91 -15.73
N PHE A 222 -12.99 -17.05 -15.35
CA PHE A 222 -13.39 -17.16 -13.96
C PHE A 222 -12.83 -18.43 -13.31
N SER A 223 -12.77 -19.55 -14.04
CA SER A 223 -12.13 -20.79 -13.61
C SER A 223 -10.67 -20.56 -13.19
N THR A 224 -9.88 -19.91 -14.05
CA THR A 224 -8.49 -19.57 -13.75
C THR A 224 -8.37 -18.63 -12.55
N LEU A 225 -9.28 -17.66 -12.42
CA LEU A 225 -9.34 -16.79 -11.24
C LEU A 225 -9.64 -17.60 -9.97
N PHE A 226 -10.57 -18.55 -10.03
CA PHE A 226 -10.91 -19.42 -8.91
C PHE A 226 -9.69 -20.21 -8.45
N ASP A 227 -8.97 -20.86 -9.38
CA ASP A 227 -7.76 -21.62 -9.07
C ASP A 227 -6.67 -20.74 -8.46
N LYS A 228 -6.39 -19.57 -9.07
CA LYS A 228 -5.41 -18.60 -8.57
C LYS A 228 -5.76 -18.00 -7.20
N SER A 229 -7.05 -17.98 -6.86
CA SER A 229 -7.53 -17.38 -5.62
C SER A 229 -7.29 -18.25 -4.39
N GLY A 230 -7.18 -19.57 -4.57
CA GLY A 230 -7.17 -20.53 -3.47
C GLY A 230 -8.41 -20.45 -2.58
N ALA A 231 -9.50 -19.90 -3.10
CA ALA A 231 -10.74 -19.71 -2.36
C ALA A 231 -11.37 -21.07 -2.00
N GLU A 232 -11.91 -21.15 -0.79
CA GLU A 232 -12.70 -22.32 -0.37
C GLU A 232 -14.12 -22.24 -0.92
N GLY A 233 -14.72 -23.41 -1.12
CA GLY A 233 -16.12 -23.56 -1.51
C GLY A 233 -16.34 -23.83 -3.00
N GLN A 234 -17.58 -23.66 -3.44
CA GLN A 234 -18.00 -24.00 -4.79
C GLN A 234 -17.72 -22.87 -5.78
N PHE A 235 -17.31 -23.23 -7.00
CA PHE A 235 -17.07 -22.28 -8.10
C PHE A 235 -18.27 -21.37 -8.37
N ARG A 236 -19.51 -21.88 -8.28
CA ARG A 236 -20.74 -21.09 -8.46
C ARG A 236 -20.83 -19.90 -7.50
N ARG A 237 -20.47 -20.11 -6.23
CA ARG A 237 -20.46 -19.04 -5.23
C ARG A 237 -19.35 -18.04 -5.51
N PHE A 238 -18.16 -18.51 -5.87
CA PHE A 238 -17.07 -17.63 -6.29
C PHE A 238 -17.48 -16.75 -7.48
N LYS A 239 -18.06 -17.35 -8.54
CA LYS A 239 -18.59 -16.63 -9.70
C LYS A 239 -19.58 -15.55 -9.28
N PHE A 240 -20.56 -15.88 -8.43
CA PHE A 240 -21.54 -14.90 -7.93
C PHE A 240 -20.87 -13.72 -7.21
N GLU A 241 -19.90 -13.99 -6.34
CA GLU A 241 -19.20 -12.94 -5.59
C GLU A 241 -18.32 -12.06 -6.49
N ILE A 242 -17.60 -12.63 -7.47
CA ILE A 242 -16.84 -11.84 -8.45
C ILE A 242 -17.76 -10.98 -9.31
N LEU A 243 -18.91 -11.51 -9.75
CA LEU A 243 -19.89 -10.73 -10.52
C LEU A 243 -20.42 -9.52 -9.71
N LYS A 244 -20.61 -9.68 -8.40
CA LYS A 244 -20.98 -8.56 -7.52
C LYS A 244 -19.87 -7.49 -7.48
N ILE A 245 -18.61 -7.90 -7.34
CA ILE A 245 -17.46 -6.96 -7.36
C ILE A 245 -17.38 -6.22 -8.70
N VAL A 246 -17.61 -6.92 -9.81
CA VAL A 246 -17.64 -6.30 -11.15
C VAL A 246 -18.80 -5.31 -11.28
N GLN A 247 -19.98 -5.65 -10.76
CA GLN A 247 -21.15 -4.79 -10.80
C GLN A 247 -20.94 -3.50 -10.00
N GLU A 248 -20.32 -3.59 -8.82
CA GLU A 248 -19.97 -2.42 -8.00
C GLU A 248 -18.82 -1.60 -8.60
N ASN A 249 -17.87 -2.27 -9.26
CA ASN A 249 -16.72 -1.69 -9.97
C ASN A 249 -15.92 -0.65 -9.17
N ASN A 250 -15.82 -0.88 -7.85
CA ASN A 250 -15.19 0.02 -6.88
C ASN A 250 -13.71 -0.30 -6.62
N LEU A 251 -13.07 -1.16 -7.43
CA LEU A 251 -11.65 -1.44 -7.29
C LEU A 251 -10.82 -0.19 -7.70
N PRO A 252 -9.89 0.28 -6.85
CA PRO A 252 -9.11 1.48 -7.14
C PRO A 252 -8.32 1.39 -8.46
N ASP A 253 -8.23 2.49 -9.21
CA ASP A 253 -7.53 2.61 -10.50
C ASP A 253 -7.92 1.57 -11.56
N LEU A 254 -8.99 0.79 -11.37
CA LEU A 254 -9.35 -0.30 -12.26
C LEU A 254 -10.78 -0.09 -12.77
N ILE A 255 -11.01 -0.64 -13.95
CA ILE A 255 -12.33 -0.83 -14.54
C ILE A 255 -12.45 -2.31 -14.87
N LEU A 256 -13.47 -2.94 -14.31
CA LEU A 256 -13.83 -4.33 -14.57
C LEU A 256 -15.04 -4.39 -15.51
N SER A 257 -15.08 -5.42 -16.33
CA SER A 257 -16.22 -5.80 -17.16
C SER A 257 -16.19 -7.31 -17.38
N VAL A 258 -17.31 -7.90 -17.78
CA VAL A 258 -17.42 -9.35 -17.99
C VAL A 258 -18.00 -9.61 -19.36
N GLU A 259 -17.39 -10.56 -20.08
CA GLU A 259 -17.93 -11.11 -21.32
C GLU A 259 -18.49 -12.50 -21.06
N ASN A 260 -19.51 -12.88 -21.84
CA ASN A 260 -20.22 -14.14 -21.69
C ASN A 260 -20.71 -14.39 -20.25
N ARG A 261 -21.35 -13.38 -19.65
CA ARG A 261 -21.74 -13.36 -18.23
C ARG A 261 -22.56 -14.59 -17.82
N ASP A 262 -23.49 -15.00 -18.67
CA ASP A 262 -24.42 -16.10 -18.41
C ASP A 262 -23.83 -17.47 -18.75
N GLY A 263 -22.67 -17.50 -19.43
CA GLY A 263 -21.95 -18.73 -19.76
C GLY A 263 -21.38 -19.45 -18.54
N PRO A 264 -21.01 -20.74 -18.67
CA PRO A 264 -20.49 -21.55 -17.56
C PRO A 264 -19.17 -21.01 -17.00
N ASP A 265 -18.32 -20.44 -17.85
CA ASP A 265 -17.04 -19.84 -17.47
C ASP A 265 -16.88 -18.45 -18.14
N PRO A 266 -17.38 -17.38 -17.50
CA PRO A 266 -17.28 -16.03 -18.04
C PRO A 266 -15.82 -15.54 -18.11
N LEU A 267 -15.59 -14.53 -18.95
CA LEU A 267 -14.30 -13.89 -19.10
C LEU A 267 -14.30 -12.54 -18.37
N LEU A 268 -13.48 -12.38 -17.34
CA LEU A 268 -13.25 -11.10 -16.69
C LEU A 268 -12.30 -10.27 -17.55
N LYS A 269 -12.75 -9.09 -17.98
CA LYS A 269 -11.91 -8.07 -18.60
C LYS A 269 -11.61 -6.95 -17.62
N PHE A 270 -10.35 -6.54 -17.52
CA PHE A 270 -9.95 -5.44 -16.66
C PHE A 270 -8.87 -4.57 -17.29
N LYS A 271 -8.94 -3.27 -17.04
CA LYS A 271 -7.94 -2.29 -17.47
C LYS A 271 -7.71 -1.23 -16.41
N ILE A 272 -6.57 -0.56 -16.50
CA ILE A 272 -6.31 0.63 -15.68
C ILE A 272 -7.31 1.70 -16.10
N ARG A 273 -7.99 2.29 -15.11
CA ARG A 273 -8.83 3.46 -15.29
C ARG A 273 -7.95 4.55 -15.88
N GLU A 274 -8.28 5.01 -17.09
CA GLU A 274 -7.59 6.16 -17.64
C GLU A 274 -7.68 7.27 -16.61
N LYS A 275 -6.51 7.81 -16.23
CA LYS A 275 -6.51 9.10 -15.57
C LYS A 275 -7.07 10.03 -16.62
N THR A 276 -8.38 10.30 -16.57
CA THR A 276 -8.90 11.49 -17.20
C THR A 276 -7.93 12.58 -16.77
N LYS A 277 -7.43 13.37 -17.71
CA LYS A 277 -6.97 14.72 -17.37
C LYS A 277 -8.20 15.52 -16.91
N SER A 278 -8.92 14.99 -15.90
CA SER A 278 -9.60 15.77 -14.91
C SER A 278 -8.50 16.69 -14.46
N SER A 279 -8.60 17.94 -14.91
CA SER A 279 -8.04 19.08 -14.21
C SER A 279 -8.16 18.72 -12.75
N LEU A 280 -7.02 18.36 -12.14
CA LEU A 280 -6.91 18.43 -10.71
C LEU A 280 -7.30 19.88 -10.45
N ILE A 281 -8.56 20.09 -10.05
CA ILE A 281 -8.86 21.16 -9.13
C ILE A 281 -7.90 20.82 -8.00
N LYS A 282 -6.71 21.43 -8.06
CA LYS A 282 -5.81 21.53 -6.93
C LYS A 282 -6.66 22.30 -5.94
N THR A 283 -7.47 21.60 -5.16
CA THR A 283 -7.75 22.03 -3.80
C THR A 283 -6.39 21.99 -3.13
N MET A 284 -5.63 23.07 -3.34
CA MET A 284 -4.48 23.36 -2.52
C MET A 284 -5.00 23.38 -1.09
N PRO A 285 -4.33 22.73 -0.13
CA PRO A 285 -4.57 23.08 1.26
C PRO A 285 -4.39 24.60 1.35
N SER A 286 -5.32 25.32 1.98
CA SER A 286 -5.12 26.73 2.28
C SER A 286 -3.78 26.86 3.01
N GLN A 287 -2.73 27.27 2.31
CA GLN A 287 -1.41 27.44 2.91
C GLN A 287 -1.52 28.69 3.77
N SER A 288 -1.32 28.55 5.08
CA SER A 288 -1.32 29.71 5.97
C SER A 288 -0.09 30.57 5.65
N ILE A 289 -0.31 31.87 5.46
CA ILE A 289 0.77 32.85 5.32
C ILE A 289 1.58 32.80 6.62
N ASP A 290 2.91 32.75 6.51
CA ASP A 290 3.76 32.73 7.70
C ASP A 290 3.60 34.03 8.52
N PRO A 291 3.73 33.96 9.86
CA PRO A 291 3.53 35.13 10.72
C PRO A 291 4.49 36.29 10.44
N ALA A 292 5.70 36.03 9.94
CA ALA A 292 6.67 37.08 9.64
C ALA A 292 6.25 37.90 8.42
N THR A 293 5.75 37.23 7.37
CA THR A 293 5.18 37.91 6.20
C THR A 293 3.91 38.68 6.56
N LEU A 294 3.04 38.14 7.42
CA LEU A 294 1.87 38.88 7.93
C LEU A 294 2.27 40.15 8.69
N GLY A 295 3.29 40.08 9.55
CA GLY A 295 3.81 41.23 10.28
C GLY A 295 4.39 42.30 9.35
N LEU A 296 5.17 41.89 8.34
CA LEU A 296 5.73 42.80 7.33
C LEU A 296 4.64 43.50 6.52
N ILE A 297 3.61 42.75 6.14
CA ILE A 297 2.45 43.24 5.41
C ILE A 297 1.67 44.27 6.22
N SER A 298 1.37 43.97 7.49
CA SER A 298 0.64 44.88 8.38
C SER A 298 1.42 46.16 8.66
N SER A 299 2.76 46.07 8.75
CA SER A 299 3.63 47.24 8.90
C SER A 299 3.66 48.11 7.66
N LYS A 300 3.73 47.52 6.45
CA LYS A 300 3.90 48.26 5.20
C LYS A 300 2.59 48.77 4.60
N TYR A 301 1.47 48.11 4.89
CA TYR A 301 0.14 48.43 4.36
C TYR A 301 -0.93 48.38 5.47
N PRO A 302 -0.91 49.32 6.43
CA PRO A 302 -1.74 49.28 7.64
C PRO A 302 -3.25 49.48 7.40
N SER A 303 -3.64 49.97 6.22
CA SER A 303 -5.04 50.32 5.90
C SER A 303 -5.92 49.13 5.47
N LEU A 304 -5.37 47.92 5.31
CA LEU A 304 -6.09 46.75 4.78
C LEU A 304 -5.79 45.48 5.58
N ASP A 305 -6.84 44.78 6.01
CA ASP A 305 -6.76 43.50 6.72
C ASP A 305 -6.15 42.40 5.81
N PRO A 306 -5.01 41.78 6.17
CA PRO A 306 -4.38 40.71 5.40
C PRO A 306 -5.29 39.51 5.13
N THR A 307 -6.22 39.21 6.03
CA THR A 307 -7.08 38.03 5.92
C THR A 307 -8.15 38.18 4.82
N ARG A 308 -8.52 39.42 4.46
CA ARG A 308 -9.54 39.69 3.45
C ARG A 308 -9.11 39.42 2.01
N LEU A 309 -7.81 39.49 1.72
CA LEU A 309 -7.27 39.34 0.36
C LEU A 309 -6.82 37.91 0.04
N GLN A 310 -6.71 37.04 1.06
CA GLN A 310 -6.26 35.66 0.89
C GLN A 310 -7.17 34.84 -0.05
N PRO A 311 -8.53 34.91 0.04
CA PRO A 311 -9.39 34.17 -0.89
C PRO A 311 -9.25 34.63 -2.35
N ALA A 312 -9.05 35.93 -2.57
CA ALA A 312 -8.86 36.49 -3.91
C ALA A 312 -7.51 36.08 -4.50
N PHE A 313 -6.45 36.05 -3.67
CA PHE A 313 -5.16 35.52 -4.06
C PHE A 313 -5.20 34.02 -4.36
N ASP A 314 -5.88 33.24 -3.54
CA ASP A 314 -6.04 31.79 -3.76
C ASP A 314 -6.77 31.51 -5.08
N ALA A 315 -7.80 32.29 -5.40
CA ALA A 315 -8.48 32.21 -6.70
C ALA A 315 -7.57 32.62 -7.87
N TRP A 316 -6.78 33.68 -7.71
CA TRP A 316 -5.80 34.11 -8.72
C TRP A 316 -4.72 33.05 -8.96
N LEU A 317 -4.21 32.41 -7.91
CA LEU A 317 -3.21 31.34 -8.00
C LEU A 317 -3.69 30.12 -8.80
N GLN A 318 -4.99 29.84 -8.81
CA GLN A 318 -5.55 28.74 -9.62
C GLN A 318 -5.37 28.99 -11.13
N THR A 319 -5.22 30.25 -11.54
CA THR A 319 -5.00 30.64 -12.95
C THR A 319 -3.52 30.72 -13.33
N GLN A 320 -2.60 30.58 -12.37
CA GLN A 320 -1.17 30.80 -12.54
C GLN A 320 -0.35 29.53 -12.29
N LYS A 321 0.93 29.54 -12.68
CA LYS A 321 1.89 28.50 -12.26
C LYS A 321 2.07 28.59 -10.75
N THR A 322 2.03 27.43 -10.07
CA THR A 322 2.20 27.34 -8.61
C THR A 322 3.56 27.92 -8.19
N PRO A 323 3.60 28.95 -7.34
CA PRO A 323 4.84 29.53 -6.85
C PRO A 323 5.58 28.55 -5.93
N GLN A 324 6.91 28.64 -5.89
CA GLN A 324 7.73 27.85 -4.95
C GLN A 324 7.51 28.27 -3.49
N ASN A 325 7.14 29.54 -3.24
CA ASN A 325 6.85 30.08 -1.92
C ASN A 325 5.54 30.89 -1.95
N TYR A 326 4.52 30.41 -1.24
CA TYR A 326 3.19 31.01 -1.19
C TYR A 326 3.19 32.38 -0.51
N SER A 327 3.89 32.54 0.61
CA SER A 327 3.97 33.81 1.34
C SER A 327 4.63 34.91 0.53
N SER A 328 5.73 34.60 -0.17
CA SER A 328 6.39 35.55 -1.07
C SER A 328 5.47 35.97 -2.20
N ALA A 329 4.78 35.02 -2.82
CA ALA A 329 3.84 35.31 -3.90
C ALA A 329 2.63 36.14 -3.42
N PHE A 330 2.15 35.90 -2.19
CA PHE A 330 1.10 36.71 -1.58
C PHE A 330 1.57 38.15 -1.32
N PHE A 331 2.81 38.33 -0.87
CA PHE A 331 3.40 39.66 -0.66
C PHE A 331 3.48 40.46 -1.96
N ASP A 332 3.94 39.82 -3.04
CA ASP A 332 4.05 40.47 -4.35
C ASP A 332 2.67 40.76 -4.97
N TYR A 333 1.72 39.84 -4.83
CA TYR A 333 0.32 40.06 -5.22
C TYR A 333 -0.28 41.27 -4.49
N ARG A 334 -0.04 41.39 -3.18
CA ARG A 334 -0.50 42.54 -2.39
C ARG A 334 0.16 43.84 -2.81
N ARG A 335 1.46 43.83 -3.14
CA ARG A 335 2.17 45.00 -3.68
C ARG A 335 1.50 45.49 -4.97
N ALA A 336 1.27 44.60 -5.92
CA ALA A 336 0.61 44.92 -7.18
C ALA A 336 -0.86 45.37 -7.01
N TYR A 337 -1.57 44.79 -6.04
CA TYR A 337 -2.95 45.20 -5.73
C TYR A 337 -3.01 46.62 -5.15
N HIS A 338 -2.05 46.99 -4.30
CA HIS A 338 -1.96 48.33 -3.73
C HIS A 338 -1.58 49.40 -4.78
N GLU A 339 -0.63 49.08 -5.67
CA GLU A 339 -0.21 49.97 -6.77
C GLU A 339 -1.34 50.26 -7.77
N ASN A 340 -2.30 49.35 -7.93
CA ASN A 340 -3.45 49.53 -8.83
C ASN A 340 -4.65 50.26 -8.20
N ILE A 341 -4.69 50.44 -6.87
CA ILE A 341 -5.83 51.06 -6.16
C ILE A 341 -5.54 52.50 -5.71
N ASN A 342 -4.27 52.88 -5.63
CA ASN A 342 -3.83 54.27 -5.47
C ASN A 342 -2.77 54.58 -6.53
N PRO A 343 -3.15 55.12 -7.71
CA PRO A 343 -2.19 55.68 -8.65
C PRO A 343 -1.44 56.88 -8.07
#